data_AF-A0A2T7AUP9-F1
#
_entry.id   AF-A0A2T7AUP9-F1
#
_cell.length_a   1.000
_cell.length_b   1.000
_cell.length_c   1.000
_cell.angle_alpha   90.00
_cell.angle_beta   90.00
_cell.angle_gamma   90.00
#
_symmetry.space_group_name_H-M   'P 1'
#
loop_
_entity.id
_entity.type
_entity.pdbx_description
1 polymer ?
#
loop_
_entity_poly.entity_id
_entity_poly.type
_entity_poly.pdbx_seq_one_letter_code
_entity_poly.pdbx_strand_id
1 'polypeptide(L)'
;MKKISNSYVSMVWQALAEDPNMDGSFIGLNLSNEESLDLVLKGLIKPSYDNLPPFIKDRCKNSFAYAISFYDEKQLKRLYESAIPVFDPPSKISMREFYIIVWDILFPGEDFMINNPDDYIEVAFSDLYKK
;
A
#
# COMPACT_ATOMS: atom_id res chain seq x y z
N MET A 1 11.61 13.50 -12.69
CA MET A 1 10.20 13.15 -12.44
C MET A 1 10.15 11.82 -11.70
N LYS A 2 9.31 11.74 -10.67
CA LYS A 2 9.04 10.52 -9.90
C LYS A 2 8.04 9.64 -10.67
N LYS A 3 8.34 8.35 -10.84
CA LYS A 3 7.47 7.42 -11.58
C LYS A 3 6.36 6.88 -10.67
N ILE A 4 5.11 6.92 -11.13
CA ILE A 4 3.95 6.40 -10.39
C ILE A 4 3.07 5.48 -11.24
N SER A 5 2.31 4.62 -10.57
CA SER A 5 1.27 3.82 -11.19
C SER A 5 0.39 3.22 -10.09
N ASN A 6 -0.90 3.08 -10.38
CA ASN A 6 -1.84 2.32 -9.55
C ASN A 6 -1.33 0.91 -9.24
N SER A 7 -0.62 0.27 -10.17
CA SER A 7 -0.07 -1.06 -9.95
C SER A 7 0.96 -1.11 -8.82
N TYR A 8 1.73 -0.05 -8.58
CA TYR A 8 2.67 -0.04 -7.45
C TYR A 8 1.95 0.16 -6.11
N VAL A 9 0.80 0.83 -6.10
CA VAL A 9 -0.06 0.89 -4.90
C VAL A 9 -0.63 -0.51 -4.62
N SER A 10 -1.20 -1.15 -5.64
CA SER A 10 -1.71 -2.53 -5.52
C SER A 10 -0.62 -3.52 -5.10
N MET A 11 0.63 -3.35 -5.54
CA MET A 11 1.77 -4.19 -5.09
C MET A 11 2.00 -4.13 -3.58
N VAL A 12 1.77 -2.99 -2.92
CA VAL A 12 1.85 -2.91 -1.45
C VAL A 12 0.76 -3.79 -0.82
N TRP A 13 -0.46 -3.73 -1.37
CA TRP A 13 -1.60 -4.48 -0.86
C TRP A 13 -1.58 -5.98 -1.20
N GLN A 14 -0.81 -6.40 -2.20
CA GLN A 14 -0.70 -7.81 -2.60
C GLN A 14 -0.24 -8.73 -1.46
N ALA A 15 0.46 -8.21 -0.45
CA ALA A 15 0.85 -8.99 0.72
C ALA A 15 -0.34 -9.44 1.59
N LEU A 16 -1.53 -8.87 1.36
CA LEU A 16 -2.77 -9.21 2.05
C LEU A 16 -3.63 -10.21 1.27
N ALA A 17 -3.23 -10.57 0.05
CA ALA A 17 -3.91 -11.61 -0.72
C ALA A 17 -3.64 -12.99 -0.11
N GLU A 18 -4.46 -13.96 -0.50
CA GLU A 18 -4.28 -15.35 -0.06
C GLU A 18 -2.92 -15.89 -0.57
N ASP A 19 -2.08 -16.36 0.36
CA ASP A 19 -0.84 -17.08 0.06
C ASP A 19 -0.99 -18.50 0.63
N PRO A 20 -0.73 -19.57 -0.15
CA PRO A 20 -0.72 -20.94 0.35
C PRO A 20 0.18 -21.18 1.57
N ASN A 21 1.16 -20.31 1.79
CA ASN A 21 2.10 -20.34 2.91
C ASN A 21 1.82 -19.25 3.96
N MET A 22 0.68 -18.55 3.89
CA MET A 22 0.29 -17.58 4.91
C MET A 22 0.19 -18.29 6.27
N ASP A 23 0.82 -17.71 7.29
CA ASP A 23 0.74 -18.21 8.66
C ASP A 23 -0.73 -18.19 9.12
N GLY A 24 -1.20 -19.32 9.63
CA GLY A 24 -2.58 -19.47 10.11
C GLY A 24 -2.97 -18.51 11.22
N SER A 25 -2.00 -17.90 11.92
CA SER A 25 -2.24 -16.85 12.93
C SER A 25 -2.86 -15.58 12.37
N PHE A 26 -2.78 -15.34 11.05
CA PHE A 26 -3.45 -14.21 10.41
C PHE A 26 -4.93 -14.48 10.06
N ILE A 27 -5.36 -15.75 10.08
CA ILE A 27 -6.72 -16.13 9.70
C ILE A 27 -7.72 -15.58 10.72
N GLY A 28 -8.73 -14.86 10.21
CA GLY A 28 -9.81 -14.31 11.03
C GLY A 28 -9.46 -13.02 11.78
N LEU A 29 -8.26 -12.46 11.59
CA LEU A 29 -7.93 -11.14 12.09
C LEU A 29 -8.81 -10.06 11.42
N ASN A 30 -9.13 -9.02 12.19
CA ASN A 30 -9.99 -7.93 11.74
C ASN A 30 -9.22 -6.62 11.78
N LEU A 31 -9.02 -5.97 10.63
CA LEU A 31 -8.26 -4.71 10.53
C LEU A 31 -8.93 -3.52 11.24
N SER A 32 -10.17 -3.67 11.71
CA SER A 32 -10.85 -2.69 12.58
C SER A 32 -10.46 -2.82 14.06
N ASN A 33 -9.66 -3.83 14.41
CA ASN A 33 -9.01 -3.98 15.72
C ASN A 33 -7.54 -3.56 15.60
N GLU A 34 -7.09 -2.68 16.48
CA GLU A 34 -5.76 -2.05 16.41
C GLU A 34 -4.62 -3.05 16.53
N GLU A 35 -4.73 -4.03 17.45
CA GLU A 35 -3.71 -5.08 17.62
C GLU A 35 -3.61 -5.98 16.38
N SER A 36 -4.76 -6.37 15.82
CA SER A 36 -4.85 -7.15 14.59
C SER A 36 -4.26 -6.40 13.39
N LEU A 37 -4.57 -5.10 13.29
CA LEU A 37 -4.03 -4.23 12.26
C LEU A 37 -2.50 -4.14 12.38
N ASP A 38 -1.97 -3.84 13.56
CA ASP A 38 -0.53 -3.76 13.78
C ASP A 38 0.20 -5.08 13.44
N LEU A 39 -0.37 -6.21 13.86
CA LEU A 39 0.15 -7.55 13.53
C LEU A 39 0.17 -7.80 12.03
N VAL A 40 -0.92 -7.51 11.31
CA VAL A 40 -0.99 -7.69 9.86
C VAL A 40 0.00 -6.77 9.13
N LEU A 41 0.09 -5.50 9.53
CA LEU A 41 0.98 -4.55 8.86
C LEU A 41 2.46 -4.91 9.08
N LYS A 42 2.85 -5.28 10.30
CA LYS A 42 4.24 -5.67 10.61
C LYS A 42 4.58 -7.08 10.13
N GLY A 43 3.60 -7.97 10.09
CA GLY A 43 3.78 -9.38 9.73
C GLY A 43 3.73 -9.66 8.23
N LEU A 44 2.91 -8.91 7.48
CA LEU A 44 2.68 -9.15 6.06
C LEU A 44 3.15 -7.99 5.17
N ILE A 45 2.66 -6.78 5.41
CA ILE A 45 2.95 -5.62 4.54
C ILE A 45 4.43 -5.25 4.61
N LYS A 46 4.98 -5.02 5.81
CA LYS A 46 6.37 -4.56 5.98
C LYS A 46 7.40 -5.57 5.42
N PRO A 47 7.34 -6.88 5.72
CA PRO A 47 8.30 -7.84 5.18
C PRO A 47 8.18 -8.00 3.67
N SER A 48 6.97 -8.00 3.12
CA SER A 48 6.75 -8.05 1.67
C SER A 48 7.39 -6.85 0.99
N TYR A 49 7.14 -5.64 1.50
CA TYR A 49 7.76 -4.43 0.98
C TYR A 49 9.29 -4.47 1.09
N ASP A 50 9.84 -4.90 2.23
CA ASP A 50 11.27 -4.98 2.48
C ASP A 50 12.01 -5.93 1.52
N ASN A 51 11.32 -6.93 0.98
CA ASN A 51 11.88 -7.86 0.01
C ASN A 51 11.85 -7.35 -1.44
N LEU A 52 11.20 -6.21 -1.72
CA LEU A 52 11.15 -5.64 -3.06
C LEU A 52 12.52 -5.10 -3.53
N PRO A 53 12.83 -5.15 -4.84
CA PRO A 53 14.00 -4.49 -5.39
C PRO A 53 13.99 -2.97 -5.08
N PRO A 54 15.16 -2.34 -4.84
CA PRO A 54 15.22 -0.91 -4.45
C PRO A 54 14.46 0.03 -5.38
N PHE A 55 14.57 -0.17 -6.69
CA PHE A 55 13.86 0.68 -7.66
C PHE A 55 12.34 0.49 -7.65
N ILE A 56 11.83 -0.67 -7.22
CA ILE A 56 10.39 -0.93 -7.03
C ILE A 56 9.93 -0.30 -5.72
N LYS A 57 10.72 -0.42 -4.65
CA LYS A 57 10.46 0.26 -3.37
C LYS A 57 10.23 1.75 -3.56
N ASP A 58 11.10 2.42 -4.32
CA ASP A 58 10.95 3.84 -4.66
C ASP A 58 9.65 4.14 -5.40
N ARG A 59 9.24 3.28 -6.33
CA ARG A 59 8.01 3.47 -7.12
C ARG A 59 6.76 3.23 -6.30
N CYS A 60 6.76 2.20 -5.45
CA CYS A 60 5.71 1.96 -4.47
C CYS A 60 5.57 3.17 -3.56
N LYS A 61 6.66 3.64 -2.96
CA LYS A 61 6.66 4.84 -2.10
C LYS A 61 6.08 6.07 -2.80
N ASN A 62 6.60 6.41 -4.00
CA ASN A 62 6.11 7.56 -4.76
C ASN A 62 4.62 7.43 -5.12
N SER A 63 4.18 6.24 -5.52
CA SER A 63 2.77 6.00 -5.90
C SER A 63 1.85 6.03 -4.68
N PHE A 64 2.32 5.54 -3.54
CA PHE A 64 1.55 5.54 -2.29
C PHE A 64 1.36 6.97 -1.76
N ALA A 65 2.43 7.77 -1.75
CA ALA A 65 2.35 9.20 -1.42
C ALA A 65 1.40 9.95 -2.35
N TYR A 66 1.46 9.65 -3.66
CA TYR A 66 0.56 10.22 -4.66
C TYR A 66 -0.90 9.86 -4.41
N ALA A 67 -1.18 8.58 -4.12
CA ALA A 67 -2.52 8.13 -3.79
C ALA A 67 -3.07 8.83 -2.54
N ILE A 68 -2.29 8.89 -1.44
CA ILE A 68 -2.69 9.58 -0.21
C ILE A 68 -3.00 11.06 -0.47
N SER A 69 -2.16 11.73 -1.27
CA SER A 69 -2.29 13.17 -1.54
C SER A 69 -3.48 13.51 -2.44
N PHE A 70 -3.76 12.70 -3.46
CA PHE A 70 -4.63 13.11 -4.58
C PHE A 70 -5.87 12.23 -4.82
N TYR A 71 -5.92 11.02 -4.30
CA TYR A 71 -7.05 10.12 -4.58
C TYR A 71 -8.20 10.29 -3.59
N ASP A 72 -9.42 10.16 -4.10
CA ASP A 72 -10.61 10.10 -3.26
C ASP A 72 -10.76 8.73 -2.58
N GLU A 73 -11.66 8.65 -1.58
CA GLU A 73 -11.93 7.42 -0.82
C GLU A 73 -12.31 6.23 -1.71
N LYS A 74 -13.02 6.48 -2.81
CA LYS A 74 -13.48 5.43 -3.73
C LYS A 74 -12.32 4.88 -4.55
N GLN A 75 -11.41 5.73 -5.00
CA GLN A 75 -10.19 5.34 -5.70
C GLN A 75 -9.27 4.55 -4.76
N LEU A 76 -9.06 5.02 -3.53
CA LEU A 76 -8.25 4.32 -2.53
C LEU A 76 -8.81 2.93 -2.19
N LYS A 77 -10.14 2.83 -2.01
CA LYS A 77 -10.83 1.56 -1.79
C LYS A 77 -10.66 0.60 -2.97
N ARG A 78 -10.83 1.07 -4.21
CA ARG A 78 -10.65 0.25 -5.42
C ARG A 78 -9.23 -0.30 -5.54
N LEU A 79 -8.22 0.49 -5.19
CA LEU A 79 -6.82 0.04 -5.23
C LEU A 79 -6.54 -1.03 -4.18
N TYR A 80 -7.10 -0.88 -2.97
CA TYR A 80 -7.05 -1.91 -1.94
C TYR A 80 -7.71 -3.20 -2.43
N GLU A 81 -8.95 -3.13 -2.92
CA GLU A 81 -9.71 -4.29 -3.42
C GLU A 81 -9.08 -4.95 -4.65
N SER A 82 -8.35 -4.19 -5.47
CA SER A 82 -7.67 -4.73 -6.66
C SER A 82 -6.59 -5.76 -6.35
N ALA A 83 -6.06 -5.76 -5.13
CA ALA A 83 -5.11 -6.75 -4.65
C ALA A 83 -5.79 -8.04 -4.14
N ILE A 84 -7.12 -8.08 -4.09
CA ILE A 84 -7.93 -9.20 -3.60
C ILE A 84 -7.48 -9.62 -2.19
N PRO A 85 -7.48 -8.70 -1.21
CA PRO A 85 -7.05 -9.01 0.14
C PRO A 85 -8.04 -9.97 0.81
N VAL A 86 -7.54 -10.85 1.68
CA VAL A 86 -8.38 -11.73 2.51
C VAL A 86 -8.99 -11.02 3.72
N PHE A 87 -8.60 -9.75 3.93
CA PHE A 87 -9.09 -8.91 5.01
C PHE A 87 -10.04 -7.85 4.48
N ASP A 88 -11.15 -7.64 5.18
CA ASP A 88 -11.95 -6.43 4.97
C ASP A 88 -11.14 -5.19 5.40
N PRO A 89 -11.28 -4.05 4.69
CA PRO A 89 -10.64 -2.82 5.13
C PRO A 89 -11.20 -2.39 6.50
N PRO A 90 -10.44 -1.62 7.30
CA PRO A 90 -10.93 -1.07 8.56
C PRO A 90 -12.26 -0.32 8.38
N SER A 91 -13.24 -0.61 9.24
CA SER A 91 -14.58 -0.02 9.18
C SER A 91 -14.76 1.24 10.03
N LYS A 92 -13.81 1.51 10.93
CA LYS A 92 -13.86 2.61 11.91
C LYS A 92 -13.06 3.86 11.49
N ILE A 93 -12.27 3.75 10.41
CA ILE A 93 -11.44 4.82 9.86
C ILE A 93 -11.68 4.90 8.35
N SER A 94 -11.35 6.04 7.76
CA SER A 94 -11.36 6.23 6.31
C SER A 94 -10.26 5.40 5.61
N MET A 95 -10.40 5.19 4.30
CA MET A 95 -9.34 4.57 3.52
C MET A 95 -8.08 5.44 3.53
N ARG A 96 -8.22 6.77 3.50
CA ARG A 96 -7.08 7.66 3.60
C ARG A 96 -6.31 7.50 4.91
N GLU A 97 -7.01 7.47 6.04
CA GLU A 97 -6.38 7.20 7.35
C GLU A 97 -5.70 5.83 7.36
N PHE A 98 -6.33 4.81 6.78
CA PHE A 98 -5.71 3.49 6.68
C PHE A 98 -4.41 3.52 5.84
N TYR A 99 -4.40 4.22 4.71
CA TYR A 99 -3.17 4.41 3.92
C TYR A 99 -2.10 5.20 4.69
N ILE A 100 -2.46 6.21 5.48
CA ILE A 100 -1.52 6.96 6.31
C ILE A 100 -0.88 6.04 7.37
N ILE A 101 -1.67 5.20 8.03
CA ILE A 101 -1.14 4.21 8.98
C ILE A 101 -0.14 3.26 8.31
N VAL A 102 -0.45 2.78 7.10
CA VAL A 102 0.48 1.94 6.33
C VAL A 102 1.73 2.71 5.91
N TRP A 103 1.61 3.98 5.55
CA TRP A 103 2.74 4.85 5.26
C TRP A 103 3.68 4.94 6.45
N ASP A 104 3.17 5.22 7.65
CA ASP A 104 3.98 5.38 8.86
C ASP A 104 4.74 4.09 9.25
N ILE A 105 4.17 2.92 8.95
CA ILE A 105 4.82 1.61 9.14
C ILE A 105 5.94 1.40 8.12
N LEU A 106 5.72 1.77 6.86
CA LEU A 106 6.70 1.56 5.79
C LEU A 106 7.83 2.61 5.79
N PHE A 107 7.51 3.85 6.15
CA PHE A 107 8.36 5.03 6.01
C PHE A 107 8.34 5.91 7.28
N PRO A 108 8.78 5.38 8.43
CA PRO A 108 8.66 6.07 9.71
C PRO A 108 9.37 7.42 9.69
N GLY A 109 8.62 8.49 9.99
CA GLY A 109 9.12 9.86 10.05
C GLY A 109 9.27 10.56 8.70
N GLU A 110 8.84 9.94 7.60
CA GLU A 110 8.86 10.56 6.28
C GLU A 110 7.54 11.27 5.95
N ASP A 111 7.62 12.36 5.19
CA ASP A 111 6.44 13.11 4.73
C ASP A 111 5.93 12.56 3.39
N PHE A 112 4.62 12.33 3.30
CA PHE A 112 3.93 11.92 2.08
C PHE A 112 3.33 13.10 1.30
N MET A 113 3.32 14.32 1.86
CA MET A 113 2.67 15.48 1.26
C MET A 113 3.37 15.87 -0.05
N ILE A 114 2.58 15.92 -1.13
CA ILE A 114 3.06 16.32 -2.45
C ILE A 114 2.59 17.74 -2.76
N ASN A 115 3.56 18.63 -2.90
CA ASN A 115 3.30 20.04 -3.22
C ASN A 115 2.93 20.26 -4.70
N ASN A 116 3.47 19.45 -5.61
CA ASN A 116 3.26 19.60 -7.05
C ASN A 116 3.03 18.23 -7.73
N PRO A 117 1.84 17.95 -8.28
CA PRO A 117 1.59 16.72 -9.02
C PRO A 117 2.41 16.61 -10.31
N ASP A 118 2.84 17.73 -10.90
CA ASP A 118 3.61 17.74 -12.16
C ASP A 118 5.04 17.18 -12.01
N ASP A 119 5.52 17.00 -10.77
CA ASP A 119 6.78 16.32 -10.50
C ASP A 119 6.71 14.80 -10.74
N TYR A 120 5.50 14.28 -10.99
CA TYR A 120 5.20 12.87 -11.14
C TYR A 120 4.80 12.53 -12.57
N ILE A 121 5.20 11.35 -13.01
CA ILE A 121 4.84 10.81 -14.31
C ILE A 121 4.24 9.41 -14.15
N GLU A 122 3.04 9.22 -14.70
CA GLU A 122 2.42 7.91 -14.75
C GLU A 122 3.18 7.00 -15.74
N VAL A 123 3.54 5.81 -15.28
CA VAL A 123 4.16 4.78 -16.12
C VAL A 123 3.13 3.73 -16.54
N ALA A 124 3.20 3.36 -17.82
CA ALA A 124 2.37 2.31 -18.39
C ALA A 124 2.67 0.95 -17.75
N PHE A 125 1.67 0.07 -17.74
CA PHE A 125 1.78 -1.29 -17.20
C PHE A 125 2.95 -2.08 -17.82
N SER A 126 3.17 -1.93 -19.13
CA SER A 126 4.28 -2.58 -19.87
C SER A 126 5.68 -2.15 -19.42
N ASP A 127 5.78 -1.06 -18.65
CA ASP A 127 7.03 -0.45 -18.24
C ASP A 127 7.29 -0.58 -16.72
N LEU A 128 6.43 -1.30 -15.99
CA LEU A 128 6.50 -1.38 -14.52
C LEU A 128 7.85 -1.88 -13.98
N TYR A 129 8.53 -2.74 -14.73
CA TYR A 129 9.80 -3.34 -14.31
C TYR A 129 11.02 -2.77 -15.06
N LYS A 130 10.81 -1.85 -16.01
CA LYS A 130 11.90 -1.17 -16.72
C LYS A 130 12.49 -0.11 -15.81
N LYS A 131 13.80 -0.15 -15.56
CA LYS A 131 14.51 0.81 -14.70
C LYS A 131 14.41 2.23 -15.25
#